data_AF-A0A3B8Q3D8-F1
#
_entry.id   AF-A0A3B8Q3D8-F1
#
_cell.length_a   1.000
_cell.length_b   1.000
_cell.length_c   1.000
_cell.angle_alpha   90.00
_cell.angle_beta   90.00
_cell.angle_gamma   90.00
#
_symmetry.space_group_name_H-M   'P 1'
#
loop_
_entity.id
_entity.type
_entity.pdbx_description
1 polymer ?
#
loop_
_entity_poly.entity_id
_entity_poly.type
_entity_poly.pdbx_seq_one_letter_code
_entity_poly.pdbx_strand_id
1 'polypeptide(L)'
;MRNSRLEAALSLPDTPAVGQSELFHASEREPQVPSAEVASAPSSKPLAARMRPRTLAEFAGQTHILGPGQLLRRAIEADRVQSLIFYGPPGTGKTSLAQIIATHTRARFERLSGVESNVADMR
;
A
#
# COMPACT_ATOMS: atom_id res chain seq x y z
N MET A 1 -30.98 70.59 43.09
CA MET A 1 -32.13 69.75 42.71
C MET A 1 -31.58 68.37 42.38
N ARG A 2 -31.42 67.46 43.35
CA ARG A 2 -32.36 66.35 43.64
C ARG A 2 -33.06 65.84 42.37
N ASN A 3 -32.69 64.64 41.91
CA ASN A 3 -33.61 63.51 41.90
C ASN A 3 -32.89 62.19 41.61
N SER A 4 -32.85 61.37 42.64
CA SER A 4 -32.68 59.93 42.68
C SER A 4 -33.84 59.21 42.00
N ARG A 5 -33.55 58.15 41.23
CA ARG A 5 -34.42 56.96 41.17
C ARG A 5 -33.61 55.72 40.77
N LEU A 6 -33.63 54.73 41.66
CA LEU A 6 -33.20 53.35 41.45
C LEU A 6 -33.94 52.72 40.26
N GLU A 7 -33.26 51.85 39.53
CA GLU A 7 -33.80 50.56 39.06
C GLU A 7 -32.62 49.57 38.99
N ALA A 8 -32.72 48.49 39.78
CA ALA A 8 -31.83 47.35 39.74
C ALA A 8 -32.45 46.29 38.81
N ALA A 9 -31.71 45.79 37.82
CA ALA A 9 -32.10 44.57 37.12
C ALA A 9 -30.90 43.89 36.44
N LEU A 10 -30.52 42.74 37.01
CA LEU A 10 -29.92 41.55 36.39
C LEU A 10 -28.65 41.70 35.54
N SER A 11 -27.54 41.28 36.16
CA SER A 11 -26.33 40.75 35.51
C SER A 11 -26.68 39.51 34.69
N LEU A 12 -26.67 39.62 33.36
CA LEU A 12 -26.52 38.48 32.46
C LEU A 12 -25.02 38.20 32.28
N PRO A 13 -24.55 36.93 32.25
CA PRO A 13 -23.16 36.66 31.89
C PRO A 13 -22.94 37.03 30.41
N ASP A 14 -21.83 37.73 30.15
CA ASP A 14 -21.32 37.99 28.80
C ASP A 14 -21.21 36.67 28.02
N THR A 15 -22.02 36.54 26.97
CA THR A 15 -21.83 35.51 25.95
C THR A 15 -20.54 35.85 25.20
N PRO A 16 -19.53 34.98 25.13
CA PRO A 16 -18.37 35.27 24.30
C PRO A 16 -18.81 35.36 22.84
N ALA A 17 -18.53 36.50 22.22
CA ALA A 17 -18.68 36.69 20.79
C ALA A 17 -17.72 35.75 20.05
N VAL A 18 -18.24 34.65 19.51
CA VAL A 18 -17.50 33.75 18.61
C VAL A 18 -17.17 34.55 17.35
N GLY A 19 -15.90 34.89 17.18
CA GLY A 19 -15.42 35.61 16.00
C GLY A 19 -15.52 34.74 14.75
N GLN A 20 -15.97 35.33 13.64
CA GLN A 20 -16.04 34.67 12.33
C GLN A 20 -14.68 34.18 11.80
N SER A 21 -13.57 34.57 12.44
CA SER A 21 -12.20 34.09 12.18
C SER A 21 -11.90 32.71 12.77
N GLU A 22 -12.69 32.21 13.74
CA GLU A 22 -12.55 30.84 14.26
C GLU A 22 -13.31 29.81 13.41
N LEU A 23 -14.31 30.25 12.63
CA LEU A 23 -15.11 29.40 11.74
C LEU A 23 -14.33 28.89 10.50
N PHE A 24 -13.22 29.54 10.13
CA PHE A 24 -12.42 29.18 8.96
C PHE A 24 -10.99 28.71 9.28
N HIS A 25 -10.65 28.51 10.56
CA HIS A 25 -9.37 27.91 10.97
C HIS A 25 -9.51 26.46 11.46
N ALA A 26 -10.64 25.80 11.17
CA ALA A 26 -10.67 24.36 11.11
C ALA A 26 -9.73 23.92 9.97
N SER A 27 -8.48 23.65 10.34
CA SER A 27 -7.50 23.00 9.49
C SER A 27 -8.20 21.84 8.78
N GLU A 28 -8.41 22.03 7.48
CA GLU A 28 -8.63 20.96 6.53
C GLU A 28 -7.35 20.12 6.56
N ARG A 29 -7.18 19.32 7.61
CA ARG A 29 -6.37 18.12 7.50
C ARG A 29 -7.18 17.26 6.55
N GLU A 30 -6.81 17.34 5.27
CA GLU A 30 -7.12 16.30 4.32
C GLU A 30 -7.03 14.95 5.04
N PRO A 31 -8.01 14.05 4.89
CA PRO A 31 -7.83 12.70 5.37
C PRO A 31 -6.64 12.14 4.58
N GLN A 32 -5.46 12.19 5.19
CA GLN A 32 -4.34 11.34 4.83
C GLN A 32 -4.89 9.93 5.00
N VAL A 33 -5.37 9.36 3.90
CA VAL A 33 -5.53 7.92 3.78
C VAL A 33 -4.22 7.34 4.27
N PRO A 34 -4.19 6.57 5.36
CA PRO A 34 -2.96 5.98 5.81
C PRO A 34 -2.53 5.05 4.68
N SER A 35 -1.52 5.46 3.91
CA SER A 35 -0.70 4.52 3.14
C SER A 35 -0.28 3.48 4.16
N ALA A 36 -0.79 2.27 4.00
CA ALA A 36 -0.92 1.27 5.05
C ALA A 36 0.42 0.89 5.70
N GLU A 37 0.89 1.71 6.64
CA GLU A 37 1.95 1.39 7.56
C GLU A 37 1.30 0.83 8.82
N VAL A 38 0.98 -0.47 8.76
CA VAL A 38 0.44 -1.22 9.90
C VAL A 38 1.61 -1.60 10.80
N ALA A 39 1.58 -1.05 12.02
CA ALA A 39 2.57 -1.17 13.07
C ALA A 39 2.96 -2.62 13.44
N SER A 40 4.19 -2.71 13.97
CA SER A 40 4.96 -3.89 14.33
C SER A 40 4.39 -4.75 15.48
N ALA A 41 4.16 -6.02 15.18
CA ALA A 41 4.20 -7.16 16.10
C ALA A 41 5.04 -8.27 15.42
N PRO A 42 5.68 -9.21 16.13
CA PRO A 42 6.60 -10.14 15.48
C PRO A 42 5.78 -10.99 14.49
N SER A 43 6.09 -10.92 13.18
CA SER A 43 5.37 -11.53 12.05
C SER A 43 4.28 -10.68 11.33
N SER A 44 4.31 -9.35 11.32
CA SER A 44 3.30 -8.52 10.61
C SER A 44 3.46 -8.40 9.08
N LYS A 45 3.90 -9.45 8.36
CA LYS A 45 3.84 -9.42 6.89
C LYS A 45 2.37 -9.48 6.43
N PRO A 46 1.95 -8.66 5.45
CA PRO A 46 0.60 -8.71 4.89
C PRO A 46 0.23 -10.12 4.42
N LEU A 47 -1.05 -10.50 4.50
CA LEU A 47 -1.51 -11.84 4.13
C LEU A 47 -1.07 -12.23 2.71
N ALA A 48 -1.17 -11.29 1.76
CA ALA A 48 -0.73 -11.52 0.38
C ALA A 48 0.76 -11.91 0.26
N ALA A 49 1.62 -11.33 1.10
CA ALA A 49 3.04 -11.68 1.13
C ALA A 49 3.26 -13.05 1.78
N ARG A 50 2.44 -13.42 2.77
CA ARG A 50 2.50 -14.73 3.45
C ARG A 50 1.98 -15.88 2.59
N MET A 51 0.93 -15.62 1.81
CA MET A 51 0.27 -16.60 0.93
C MET A 51 0.96 -16.74 -0.44
N ARG A 52 2.05 -16.02 -0.68
CA ARG A 52 2.77 -16.12 -1.96
C ARG A 52 3.32 -17.54 -2.15
N PRO A 53 3.06 -18.20 -3.28
CA PRO A 53 3.55 -19.54 -3.55
C PRO A 53 5.09 -19.55 -3.61
N ARG A 54 5.68 -20.64 -3.11
CA ARG A 54 7.13 -20.83 -3.04
C ARG A 54 7.67 -21.72 -4.16
N THR A 55 6.80 -22.58 -4.70
CA THR A 55 7.14 -23.55 -5.74
C THR A 55 6.17 -23.44 -6.91
N LEU A 56 6.56 -23.99 -8.06
CA LEU A 56 5.68 -24.08 -9.23
C LEU A 56 4.43 -24.92 -8.96
N ALA A 57 4.52 -25.92 -8.06
CA ALA A 57 3.38 -26.77 -7.71
C ALA A 57 2.32 -26.04 -6.86
N GLU A 58 2.73 -25.05 -6.07
CA GLU A 58 1.83 -24.20 -5.28
C GLU A 58 1.18 -23.08 -6.11
N PHE A 59 1.66 -22.84 -7.34
CA PHE A 59 1.16 -21.76 -8.17
C PHE A 59 -0.22 -22.10 -8.74
N ALA A 60 -1.25 -21.40 -8.27
CA ALA A 60 -2.62 -21.64 -8.68
C ALA A 60 -2.93 -21.01 -10.06
N GLY A 61 -3.53 -21.79 -10.94
CA GLY A 61 -3.95 -21.35 -12.27
C GLY A 61 -2.81 -21.36 -13.29
N GLN A 62 -3.04 -20.71 -14.44
CA GLN A 62 -2.06 -20.62 -15.55
C GLN A 62 -1.58 -21.99 -16.09
N THR A 63 -2.39 -23.04 -15.99
CA THR A 63 -2.03 -24.41 -16.45
C THR A 63 -1.67 -24.47 -17.94
N HIS A 64 -2.20 -23.56 -18.75
CA HIS A 64 -1.88 -23.49 -20.18
C HIS A 64 -0.42 -23.09 -20.46
N ILE A 65 0.30 -22.47 -19.51
CA ILE A 65 1.73 -22.13 -19.63
C ILE A 65 2.62 -22.81 -18.58
N LEU A 66 2.07 -23.16 -17.42
CA LEU A 66 2.79 -23.81 -16.30
C LEU A 66 2.35 -25.26 -16.07
N GLY A 67 1.48 -25.81 -16.91
CA GLY A 67 1.08 -27.21 -16.85
C GLY A 67 2.26 -28.16 -17.13
N PRO A 68 2.15 -29.44 -16.73
CA PRO A 68 3.16 -30.44 -17.05
C PRO A 68 3.45 -30.47 -18.56
N GLY A 69 4.73 -30.44 -18.92
CA GLY A 69 5.16 -30.46 -20.32
C GLY A 69 5.08 -29.14 -21.08
N GLN A 70 4.56 -28.07 -20.48
CA GLN A 70 4.54 -26.74 -21.11
C GLN A 70 5.96 -26.14 -21.22
N LEU A 71 6.17 -25.32 -22.25
CA LEU A 71 7.48 -24.75 -22.59
C LEU A 71 8.09 -24.00 -21.40
N LEU A 72 7.34 -23.08 -20.80
CA LEU A 72 7.84 -22.25 -19.70
C LEU A 72 8.17 -23.12 -18.47
N ARG A 73 7.31 -24.08 -18.12
CA ARG A 73 7.59 -25.02 -17.03
C ARG A 73 8.86 -25.82 -17.27
N ARG A 74 9.03 -26.40 -18.46
CA ARG A 74 10.25 -27.14 -18.83
C ARG A 74 11.49 -26.28 -18.80
N ALA A 75 11.40 -25.03 -19.27
CA ALA A 75 12.52 -24.09 -19.25
C ALA A 75 12.95 -23.75 -17.82
N ILE A 76 11.98 -23.56 -16.91
CA ILE A 76 12.24 -23.33 -15.49
C ILE A 76 12.85 -24.58 -14.85
N GLU A 77 12.22 -25.74 -15.00
CA GLU A 77 12.69 -27.02 -14.44
C GLU A 77 14.09 -27.44 -14.94
N ALA A 78 14.44 -27.06 -16.17
CA ALA A 78 15.76 -27.33 -16.75
C ALA A 78 16.80 -26.23 -16.46
N ASP A 79 16.45 -25.19 -15.70
CA ASP A 79 17.31 -24.02 -15.43
C ASP A 79 17.84 -23.36 -16.72
N ARG A 80 16.96 -23.24 -17.73
CA ARG A 80 17.26 -22.65 -19.05
C ARG A 80 16.37 -21.45 -19.35
N VAL A 81 16.07 -20.66 -18.33
CA VAL A 81 15.22 -19.48 -18.46
C VAL A 81 16.03 -18.32 -19.03
N GLN A 82 15.58 -17.78 -20.16
CA GLN A 82 16.13 -16.55 -20.76
C GLN A 82 15.40 -15.31 -20.22
N SER A 83 15.61 -14.15 -20.85
CA SER A 83 14.85 -12.93 -20.55
C SER A 83 13.34 -13.15 -20.76
N LEU A 84 12.54 -12.84 -19.73
CA LEU A 84 11.09 -13.00 -19.75
C LEU A 84 10.40 -11.67 -19.42
N ILE A 85 9.29 -11.40 -20.11
CA ILE A 85 8.36 -10.32 -19.80
C ILE A 85 7.03 -10.94 -19.41
N PHE A 86 6.55 -10.67 -18.21
CA PHE A 86 5.22 -11.11 -17.77
C PHE A 86 4.20 -9.98 -17.95
N TYR A 87 3.19 -10.23 -18.77
CA TYR A 87 2.07 -9.32 -19.01
C TYR A 87 0.77 -9.90 -18.48
N GLY A 88 -0.10 -9.04 -17.94
CA GLY A 88 -1.45 -9.42 -17.53
C GLY A 88 -2.04 -8.55 -16.43
N PRO A 89 -3.34 -8.72 -16.11
CA PRO A 89 -4.06 -7.95 -15.10
C PRO A 89 -3.39 -7.93 -13.72
N PRO A 90 -3.68 -6.95 -12.85
CA PRO A 90 -3.19 -6.97 -11.47
C PRO A 90 -3.65 -8.24 -10.75
N GLY A 91 -2.82 -8.77 -9.84
CA GLY A 91 -3.16 -9.97 -9.05
C GLY A 91 -2.94 -11.33 -9.74
N THR A 92 -2.58 -11.40 -11.02
CA THR A 92 -2.34 -12.69 -11.73
C THR A 92 -1.05 -13.42 -11.35
N GLY A 93 -0.33 -12.95 -10.34
CA GLY A 93 0.84 -13.65 -9.81
C GLY A 93 2.16 -13.40 -10.55
N LYS A 94 2.27 -12.40 -11.44
CA LYS A 94 3.51 -12.06 -12.18
C LYS A 94 4.75 -11.95 -11.29
N THR A 95 4.67 -11.11 -10.26
CA THR A 95 5.77 -10.92 -9.30
C THR A 95 6.06 -12.18 -8.49
N SER A 96 5.02 -12.96 -8.17
CA SER A 96 5.17 -14.24 -7.47
C SER A 96 5.87 -15.27 -8.34
N LEU A 97 5.52 -15.36 -9.62
CA LEU A 97 6.15 -16.27 -10.58
C LEU A 97 7.61 -15.91 -10.81
N ALA A 98 7.94 -14.63 -10.97
CA ALA A 98 9.32 -14.18 -11.08
C ALA A 98 10.16 -14.59 -9.84
N GLN A 99 9.59 -14.48 -8.64
CA GLN A 99 10.24 -14.90 -7.40
C GLN A 99 10.44 -16.42 -7.32
N ILE A 100 9.46 -17.21 -7.77
CA ILE A 100 9.58 -18.68 -7.84
C ILE A 100 10.69 -19.06 -8.82
N ILE A 101 10.74 -18.43 -10.00
CA ILE A 101 11.77 -18.69 -11.00
C ILE A 101 13.16 -18.40 -10.43
N ALA A 102 13.36 -17.25 -9.80
CA ALA A 102 14.65 -16.92 -9.20
C ALA A 102 15.05 -17.91 -8.09
N THR A 103 14.09 -18.34 -7.27
CA THR A 103 14.34 -19.35 -6.22
C THR A 103 14.72 -20.70 -6.83
N HIS A 104 14.05 -21.10 -7.91
CA HIS A 104 14.28 -22.39 -8.57
C HIS A 104 15.61 -22.45 -9.32
N THR A 105 15.95 -21.35 -10.02
CA THR A 105 17.21 -21.18 -10.77
C THR A 105 18.38 -20.74 -9.87
N ARG A 106 18.14 -20.54 -8.56
CA ARG A 106 19.10 -19.98 -7.59
C ARG A 106 19.71 -18.63 -8.02
N ALA A 107 18.97 -17.85 -8.80
CA ALA A 107 19.39 -16.53 -9.25
C ALA A 107 19.17 -15.46 -8.17
N ARG A 108 19.94 -14.36 -8.26
CA ARG A 108 19.69 -13.15 -7.46
C ARG A 108 18.36 -12.52 -7.92
N PHE A 109 17.49 -12.21 -6.96
CA PHE A 109 16.20 -11.58 -7.22
C PHE A 109 16.16 -10.14 -6.70
N GLU A 110 15.98 -9.19 -7.60
CA GLU A 110 15.84 -7.78 -7.28
C GLU A 110 14.50 -7.26 -7.79
N ARG A 111 13.80 -6.50 -6.94
CA ARG A 111 12.55 -5.86 -7.32
C ARG A 111 12.80 -4.38 -7.50
N LEU A 112 12.61 -3.92 -8.72
CA LEU A 112 12.58 -2.51 -9.08
C LEU A 112 11.15 -2.14 -9.44
N SER A 113 10.69 -0.97 -8.99
CA SER A 113 9.34 -0.47 -9.25
C SER A 113 9.47 0.77 -10.12
N GLY A 114 8.89 0.76 -11.33
CA GLY A 114 8.97 1.93 -12.23
C GLY A 114 8.30 3.20 -11.69
N VAL A 115 7.57 3.11 -10.57
CA VAL A 115 6.93 4.25 -9.90
C VAL A 115 7.82 4.83 -8.79
N GLU A 116 8.65 3.99 -8.15
CA GLU A 116 9.47 4.39 -6.99
C GLU A 116 10.97 4.47 -7.33
N SER A 117 11.42 3.82 -8.41
CA SER A 117 12.83 3.71 -8.79
C SER A 117 13.26 4.83 -9.74
N ASN A 118 14.35 5.51 -9.39
CA ASN A 118 15.00 6.51 -10.24
C ASN A 118 16.10 5.84 -11.09
N VAL A 119 16.62 6.55 -12.10
CA VAL A 119 17.71 6.05 -12.98
C VAL A 119 18.97 5.69 -12.18
N ALA A 120 19.16 6.28 -11.00
CA ALA A 120 20.25 5.98 -10.09
C ALA A 120 20.15 4.56 -9.48
N ASP A 121 18.95 4.02 -9.29
CA ASP A 121 18.73 2.70 -8.67
C ASP A 121 18.91 1.53 -9.66
N MET A 122 19.14 1.84 -10.94
CA MET A 122 19.26 0.88 -12.04
C MET A 122 20.72 0.57 -12.46
N ARG A 123 21.71 1.12 -11.76
CA ARG A 123 23.15 0.92 -12.03
C ARG A 123 23.80 0.01 -11.01
#